data_AF-A0A850PAF2-F1
#
_entry.id   AF-A0A850PAF2-F1
#
_cell.length_a   1.000
_cell.length_b   1.000
_cell.length_c   1.000
_cell.angle_alpha   90.00
_cell.angle_beta   90.00
_cell.angle_gamma   90.00
#
_symmetry.space_group_name_H-M   'P 1'
#
loop_
_entity.id
_entity.type
_entity.pdbx_description
1 polymer ?
#
loop_
_entity_poly.entity_id
_entity_poly.type
_entity_poly.pdbx_seq_one_letter_code
_entity_poly.pdbx_strand_id
1 'polypeptide(L)'
;MDEIYVGPITLSGMEIPDRVILGGDQRVVITEMPGGGRVINAQGAQPGPLVLEGRFVGPNALSRARILDQLRCQGTAVTFIGLGFSCDVWVTSFSFSYESKGIVCPYVMRLERRFDQTATTATTNALGAVVNALASSDAALSRAADSSSAFDVSSASIQSIIARNDIPDVDDLVTLASSAEALASIAEVGGVALDSVEFQTSSDVSNALVLASAQSAVVEASDYIRQAIVLSKS
;
A
#
# COMPACT_ATOMS: atom_id res chain seq x y z
N MET A 1 5.12 25.86 11.62
CA MET A 1 3.91 26.46 11.01
C MET A 1 3.04 25.30 10.62
N ASP A 2 1.91 25.11 11.29
CA ASP A 2 0.95 24.08 10.91
C ASP A 2 -0.07 24.74 9.98
N GLU A 3 -0.13 24.29 8.74
CA GLU A 3 -1.18 24.66 7.79
C GLU A 3 -2.00 23.41 7.51
N ILE A 4 -3.31 23.59 7.39
CA ILE A 4 -4.22 22.49 7.06
C ILE A 4 -4.85 22.78 5.70
N TYR A 5 -4.70 21.85 4.78
CA TYR A 5 -5.27 21.91 3.45
C TYR A 5 -6.54 21.07 3.42
N VAL A 6 -7.62 21.67 2.95
CA VAL A 6 -8.89 21.00 2.68
C VAL A 6 -9.26 21.36 1.24
N GLY A 7 -8.75 20.57 0.30
CA GLY A 7 -8.92 20.83 -1.14
C GLY A 7 -8.40 22.20 -1.54
N PRO A 8 -9.25 23.09 -2.07
CA PRO A 8 -8.82 24.42 -2.52
C PRO A 8 -8.60 25.43 -1.38
N ILE A 9 -8.94 25.09 -0.13
CA ILE A 9 -8.82 26.01 1.01
C ILE A 9 -7.65 25.58 1.89
N THR A 10 -6.77 26.55 2.17
CA THR A 10 -5.72 26.42 3.18
C THR A 10 -6.13 27.18 4.44
N LEU A 11 -6.27 26.46 5.55
CA LEU A 11 -6.51 27.00 6.88
C LEU A 11 -5.16 27.31 7.54
N SER A 12 -5.00 28.54 8.02
CA SER A 12 -3.74 28.98 8.64
C SER A 12 -3.99 29.94 9.81
N GLY A 13 -3.01 30.02 10.72
CA GLY A 13 -3.06 30.91 11.88
C GLY A 13 -4.25 30.63 12.79
N MET A 14 -5.16 31.60 12.93
CA MET A 14 -6.34 31.50 13.78
C MET A 14 -7.51 30.72 13.16
N GLU A 15 -7.37 30.29 11.90
CA GLU A 15 -8.38 29.47 11.21
C GLU A 15 -8.12 27.97 11.35
N ILE A 16 -7.01 27.58 11.98
CA ILE A 16 -6.72 26.20 12.32
C ILE A 16 -7.80 25.73 13.32
N PRO A 17 -8.38 24.53 13.16
CA PRO A 17 -9.35 23.99 14.09
C PRO A 17 -8.77 23.92 15.51
N ASP A 18 -9.49 24.44 16.49
CA ASP A 18 -9.16 24.32 17.92
C ASP A 18 -9.32 22.86 18.39
N ARG A 19 -10.24 22.12 17.76
CA ARG A 19 -10.54 20.73 18.09
C ARG A 19 -10.61 19.87 16.85
N VAL A 20 -9.89 18.76 16.90
CA VAL A 20 -9.92 17.71 15.88
C VAL A 20 -10.26 16.38 16.54
N ILE A 21 -11.31 15.73 16.05
CA ILE A 21 -11.74 14.41 16.49
C ILE A 21 -11.47 13.43 15.36
N LEU A 22 -10.57 12.48 15.59
CA LEU A 22 -10.31 11.38 14.68
C LEU A 22 -10.97 10.12 15.22
N GLY A 23 -12.02 9.66 14.56
CA GLY A 23 -12.71 8.41 14.92
C GLY A 23 -12.25 7.21 14.10
N GLY A 24 -12.61 6.01 14.54
CA GLY A 24 -12.40 4.76 13.83
C GLY A 24 -12.89 3.60 14.65
N ASP A 25 -13.58 2.67 13.99
CA ASP A 25 -14.13 1.49 14.65
C ASP A 25 -13.49 0.24 14.06
N GLN A 26 -13.23 -0.75 14.90
CA GLN A 26 -12.83 -2.07 14.41
C GLN A 26 -14.07 -2.95 14.35
N ARG A 27 -14.35 -3.53 13.18
CA ARG A 27 -15.40 -4.53 13.07
C ARG A 27 -14.89 -5.81 13.70
N VAL A 28 -15.61 -6.31 14.71
CA VAL A 28 -15.21 -7.50 15.47
C VAL A 28 -16.41 -8.41 15.65
N VAL A 29 -16.21 -9.72 15.47
CA VAL A 29 -17.21 -10.75 15.76
C VAL A 29 -16.79 -11.43 17.05
N ILE A 30 -17.67 -11.37 18.05
CA ILE A 30 -17.46 -12.03 19.34
C ILE A 30 -18.35 -13.26 19.37
N THR A 31 -17.74 -14.43 19.46
CA THR A 31 -18.44 -15.70 19.61
C THR A 31 -18.27 -16.17 21.05
N GLU A 32 -19.38 -16.25 21.79
CA GLU A 32 -19.40 -16.80 23.15
C GLU A 32 -19.55 -18.31 23.06
N MET A 33 -18.68 -19.04 23.78
CA MET A 33 -18.71 -20.50 23.83
C MET A 33 -19.46 -20.97 25.09
N PRO A 34 -20.13 -22.14 25.01
CA PRO A 34 -20.70 -22.76 26.20
C PRO A 34 -19.60 -23.04 27.23
N GLY A 35 -19.77 -22.51 28.44
CA GLY A 35 -18.75 -22.52 29.50
C GLY A 35 -18.09 -21.17 29.80
N GLY A 36 -18.50 -20.09 29.11
CA GLY A 36 -18.08 -18.72 29.44
C GLY A 36 -16.81 -18.24 28.72
N GLY A 37 -16.24 -19.04 27.83
CA GLY A 37 -15.14 -18.63 26.94
C GLY A 37 -15.62 -17.66 25.86
N ARG A 38 -14.75 -16.75 25.41
CA ARG A 38 -15.04 -15.82 24.32
C ARG A 38 -13.93 -15.88 23.26
N VAL A 39 -14.32 -16.00 22.00
CA VAL A 39 -13.42 -15.88 20.84
C VAL A 39 -13.73 -14.56 20.14
N ILE A 40 -12.69 -13.76 19.91
CA ILE A 40 -12.79 -12.42 19.31
C ILE A 40 -12.11 -12.46 17.95
N ASN A 41 -12.89 -12.31 16.88
CA ASN A 41 -12.39 -12.30 15.51
C ASN A 41 -12.46 -10.89 14.93
N ALA A 42 -11.30 -10.27 14.69
CA ALA A 42 -11.22 -8.97 14.02
C ALA A 42 -11.50 -9.10 12.51
N GLN A 43 -12.43 -8.30 11.99
CA GLN A 43 -12.91 -8.34 10.59
C GLN A 43 -12.41 -7.16 9.75
N GLY A 44 -11.68 -6.22 10.36
CA GLY A 44 -11.10 -5.08 9.67
C GLY A 44 -11.37 -3.75 10.36
N ALA A 45 -10.54 -2.76 10.06
CA ALA A 45 -10.70 -1.40 10.54
C ALA A 45 -11.65 -0.63 9.60
N GLN A 46 -12.60 0.10 10.18
CA GLN A 46 -13.44 1.05 9.49
C GLN A 46 -13.00 2.46 9.89
N PRO A 47 -12.58 3.29 8.94
CA PRO A 47 -12.16 4.64 9.26
C PRO A 47 -13.39 5.43 9.67
N GLY A 48 -13.32 6.04 10.85
CA GLY A 48 -14.39 6.88 11.36
C GLY A 48 -14.30 8.29 10.78
N PRO A 49 -15.36 9.10 11.00
CA PRO A 49 -15.37 10.47 10.55
C PRO A 49 -14.28 11.28 11.25
N LEU A 50 -13.71 12.21 10.50
CA LEU A 50 -12.85 13.28 10.98
C LEU A 50 -13.74 14.51 11.23
N VAL A 51 -13.80 14.99 12.48
CA VAL A 51 -14.56 16.19 12.84
C VAL A 51 -13.58 17.31 13.14
N LEU A 52 -13.78 18.45 12.49
CA LEU A 52 -12.99 19.67 12.65
C LEU A 52 -13.90 20.77 13.21
N GLU A 53 -13.47 21.40 14.29
CA GLU A 53 -14.15 22.54 14.90
C GLU A 53 -13.18 23.71 15.02
N GLY A 54 -13.55 24.85 14.43
CA GLY A 54 -12.69 26.02 14.39
C GLY A 54 -13.48 27.28 14.09
N ARG A 55 -12.79 28.36 13.73
CA ARG A 55 -13.42 29.63 13.34
C ARG A 55 -12.66 30.30 12.22
N PHE A 56 -13.37 30.81 11.23
CA PHE A 56 -12.80 31.74 10.28
C PHE A 56 -12.76 33.13 10.89
N VAL A 57 -11.65 33.84 10.71
CA VAL A 57 -11.49 35.20 11.25
C VAL A 57 -11.00 36.13 10.14
N GLY A 58 -11.68 37.26 9.98
CA GLY A 58 -11.27 38.34 9.09
C GLY A 58 -12.36 38.74 8.10
N PRO A 59 -12.06 39.70 7.21
CA PRO A 59 -13.04 40.28 6.28
C PRO A 59 -13.63 39.26 5.30
N ASN A 60 -12.87 38.20 4.99
CA ASN A 60 -13.25 37.16 4.04
C ASN A 60 -13.81 35.89 4.71
N ALA A 61 -14.03 35.90 6.03
CA ALA A 61 -14.44 34.72 6.78
C ALA A 61 -15.73 34.10 6.24
N LEU A 62 -16.74 34.93 5.94
CA LEU A 62 -18.00 34.47 5.36
C LEU A 62 -17.82 33.87 3.95
N SER A 63 -16.98 34.49 3.12
CA SER A 63 -16.74 33.99 1.76
C SER A 63 -16.01 32.64 1.79
N ARG A 64 -15.04 32.47 2.68
CA ARG A 64 -14.30 31.20 2.88
C ARG A 64 -15.21 30.09 3.40
N ALA A 65 -16.05 30.38 4.40
CA ALA A 65 -17.04 29.43 4.91
C ALA A 65 -18.01 28.97 3.80
N ARG A 66 -18.44 29.88 2.92
CA ARG A 66 -19.29 29.50 1.77
C ARG A 66 -18.61 28.58 0.78
N ILE A 67 -17.30 28.70 0.56
CA ILE A 67 -16.57 27.79 -0.33
C ILE A 67 -16.58 26.37 0.25
N LEU A 68 -16.42 26.20 1.58
CA LEU A 68 -16.58 24.89 2.22
C LEU A 68 -17.99 24.33 2.09
N ASP A 69 -19.02 25.16 2.23
CA ASP A 69 -20.41 24.72 2.02
C ASP A 69 -20.67 24.33 0.55
N GLN A 70 -20.03 25.01 -0.40
CA GLN A 70 -20.07 24.61 -1.81
C GLN A 70 -19.38 23.26 -2.05
N LEU A 71 -18.22 23.00 -1.42
CA LEU A 71 -17.55 21.70 -1.49
C LEU A 71 -18.45 20.58 -0.95
N ARG A 72 -19.17 20.83 0.15
CA ARG A 72 -20.20 19.93 0.64
C ARG A 72 -21.30 19.69 -0.40
N CYS A 73 -21.81 20.75 -1.04
CA CYS A 73 -22.85 20.62 -2.08
C CYS A 73 -22.37 19.85 -3.31
N GLN A 74 -21.08 19.95 -3.66
CA GLN A 74 -20.48 19.24 -4.78
C GLN A 74 -20.29 17.73 -4.51
N GLY A 75 -20.18 17.33 -3.25
CA GLY A 75 -20.04 15.91 -2.86
C GLY A 75 -18.80 15.23 -3.46
N THR A 76 -17.81 15.99 -3.91
CA THR A 76 -16.60 15.47 -4.54
C THR A 76 -15.58 15.05 -3.48
N ALA A 77 -14.76 14.05 -3.78
CA ALA A 77 -13.64 13.68 -2.93
C ALA A 77 -12.60 14.81 -2.92
N VAL A 78 -12.16 15.19 -1.74
CA VAL A 78 -11.23 16.29 -1.51
C VAL A 78 -10.05 15.78 -0.70
N THR A 79 -8.83 16.11 -1.10
CA THR A 79 -7.65 15.74 -0.33
C THR A 79 -7.52 16.64 0.90
N PHE A 80 -7.41 15.99 2.07
CA PHE A 80 -7.09 16.61 3.34
C PHE A 80 -5.61 16.41 3.65
N ILE A 81 -4.89 17.48 3.98
CA ILE A 81 -3.49 17.41 4.41
C ILE A 81 -3.36 18.25 5.68
N GLY A 82 -2.89 17.63 6.76
CA GLY A 82 -2.68 18.34 8.03
C GLY A 82 -2.47 17.36 9.17
N LEU A 83 -1.99 17.86 10.30
CA LEU A 83 -1.83 17.04 11.53
C LEU A 83 -0.92 15.81 11.34
N GLY A 84 0.02 15.89 10.39
CA GLY A 84 0.97 14.83 10.07
C GLY A 84 0.45 13.71 9.16
N PHE A 85 -0.76 13.81 8.58
CA PHE A 85 -1.27 12.83 7.62
C PHE A 85 -1.97 13.47 6.41
N SER A 86 -2.09 12.69 5.34
CA SER A 86 -2.82 13.04 4.12
C SER A 86 -3.83 11.93 3.82
N CYS A 87 -5.07 12.29 3.48
CA CYS A 87 -6.09 11.34 3.06
C CYS A 87 -7.16 12.01 2.21
N ASP A 88 -7.79 11.23 1.34
CA ASP A 88 -8.98 11.68 0.62
C ASP A 88 -10.22 11.59 1.51
N VAL A 89 -10.99 12.68 1.54
CA VAL A 89 -12.16 12.83 2.38
C VAL A 89 -13.35 13.39 1.61
N TRP A 90 -14.56 13.05 2.05
CA TRP A 90 -15.79 13.65 1.59
C TRP A 90 -16.37 14.53 2.69
N VAL A 91 -16.85 15.72 2.31
CA VAL A 91 -17.52 16.62 3.25
C VAL A 91 -18.97 16.17 3.45
N THR A 92 -19.22 15.41 4.52
CA THR A 92 -20.56 14.87 4.84
C THR A 92 -21.47 15.94 5.42
N SER A 93 -20.93 16.81 6.29
CA SER A 93 -21.70 17.87 6.95
C SER A 93 -20.82 19.08 7.21
N PHE A 94 -21.38 20.26 6.98
CA PHE A 94 -20.74 21.53 7.29
C PHE A 94 -21.79 22.48 7.84
N SER A 95 -21.47 23.12 8.96
CA SER A 95 -22.32 24.14 9.59
C SER A 95 -21.46 25.27 10.08
N PHE A 96 -21.95 26.51 9.96
CA PHE A 96 -21.26 27.70 10.43
C PHE A 96 -22.24 28.70 11.03
N SER A 97 -21.81 29.47 12.03
CA SER A 97 -22.59 30.57 12.60
C SER A 97 -22.05 31.93 12.14
N TYR A 98 -22.95 32.90 11.95
CA TYR A 98 -22.57 34.26 11.60
C TYR A 98 -22.45 35.11 12.86
N GLU A 99 -21.22 35.46 13.24
CA GLU A 99 -20.93 36.23 14.45
C GLU A 99 -20.15 37.51 14.14
N SER A 100 -20.23 38.49 15.05
CA SER A 100 -19.47 39.74 14.95
C SER A 100 -19.56 40.42 13.56
N LYS A 101 -20.77 40.49 13.00
CA LYS A 101 -21.03 41.05 11.65
C LYS A 101 -20.24 40.34 10.53
N GLY A 102 -19.95 39.06 10.69
CA GLY A 102 -19.28 38.24 9.68
C GLY A 102 -17.76 38.30 9.72
N ILE A 103 -17.20 38.98 10.72
CA ILE A 103 -15.75 39.00 10.98
C ILE A 103 -15.30 37.68 11.61
N VAL A 104 -16.18 37.03 12.38
CA VAL A 104 -15.91 35.74 13.01
C VAL A 104 -17.00 34.76 12.59
N CYS A 105 -16.59 33.59 12.11
CA CYS A 105 -17.48 32.57 11.61
C CYS A 105 -17.03 31.21 12.15
N PRO A 106 -17.49 30.82 13.36
CA PRO A 106 -17.28 29.50 13.91
C PRO A 106 -17.87 28.44 12.97
N TYR A 107 -17.16 27.33 12.80
CA TYR A 107 -17.59 26.24 11.93
C TYR A 107 -17.37 24.88 12.60
N VAL A 108 -18.25 23.95 12.24
CA VAL A 108 -18.12 22.53 12.54
C VAL A 108 -18.27 21.77 11.24
N MET A 109 -17.25 20.96 10.92
CA MET A 109 -17.20 20.17 9.71
C MET A 109 -17.00 18.69 10.05
N ARG A 110 -17.76 17.83 9.39
CA ARG A 110 -17.60 16.38 9.43
C ARG A 110 -17.15 15.87 8.07
N LEU A 111 -16.02 15.22 8.07
CA LEU A 111 -15.35 14.65 6.92
C LEU A 111 -15.39 13.11 7.04
N GLU A 112 -15.88 12.42 6.04
CA GLU A 112 -15.78 10.96 5.96
C GLU A 112 -14.51 10.59 5.21
N ARG A 113 -13.68 9.75 5.81
CA ARG A 113 -12.38 9.39 5.24
C ARG A 113 -12.51 8.18 4.32
N ARG A 114 -11.79 8.22 3.20
CA ARG A 114 -11.61 7.04 2.37
C ARG A 114 -10.88 5.97 3.16
N PHE A 115 -11.36 4.74 3.05
CA PHE A 115 -10.59 3.59 3.48
C PHE A 115 -9.50 3.31 2.46
N ASP A 116 -8.30 3.83 2.71
CA ASP A 116 -7.12 3.40 1.98
C ASP A 116 -6.62 2.11 2.60
N GLN A 117 -6.87 1.03 1.88
CA GLN A 117 -6.23 -0.26 2.13
C GLN A 117 -4.78 -0.13 1.66
N THR A 118 -3.92 0.45 2.51
CA THR A 118 -2.49 0.58 2.22
C THR A 118 -1.84 -0.82 2.19
N ALA A 119 -1.84 -1.48 1.02
CA ALA A 119 -0.97 -2.62 0.72
C ALA A 119 -0.89 -3.07 -0.76
N THR A 120 -1.48 -2.39 -1.76
CA THR A 120 -1.48 -2.95 -3.14
C THR A 120 -1.18 -1.95 -4.28
N THR A 121 -1.14 -0.65 -4.02
CA THR A 121 -1.00 0.37 -5.09
C THR A 121 0.45 0.64 -5.53
N ALA A 122 1.46 0.26 -4.72
CA ALA A 122 2.86 0.45 -5.10
C ALA A 122 3.28 -0.46 -6.27
N THR A 123 2.75 -1.68 -6.32
CA THR A 123 3.13 -2.68 -7.33
C THR A 123 2.50 -2.39 -8.69
N THR A 124 1.26 -1.89 -8.74
CA THR A 124 0.56 -1.60 -10.02
C THR A 124 1.12 -0.39 -10.75
N ASN A 125 1.56 0.65 -10.02
CA ASN A 125 2.21 1.81 -10.63
C ASN A 125 3.61 1.48 -11.18
N ALA A 126 4.37 0.62 -10.50
CA ALA A 126 5.66 0.14 -10.97
C ALA A 126 5.51 -0.74 -12.22
N LEU A 127 4.56 -1.68 -12.24
CA LEU A 127 4.29 -2.49 -13.44
C LEU A 127 3.78 -1.63 -14.61
N GLY A 128 2.89 -0.67 -14.36
CA GLY A 128 2.39 0.23 -15.40
C GLY A 128 3.49 1.08 -16.03
N ALA A 129 4.44 1.57 -15.21
CA ALA A 129 5.60 2.32 -15.67
C ALA A 129 6.55 1.45 -16.52
N VAL A 130 6.81 0.20 -16.10
CA VAL A 130 7.64 -0.75 -16.84
C VAL A 130 7.01 -1.16 -18.17
N VAL A 131 5.69 -1.42 -18.19
CA VAL A 131 4.95 -1.74 -19.42
C VAL A 131 4.97 -0.57 -20.40
N ASN A 132 4.77 0.66 -19.92
CA ASN A 132 4.82 1.85 -20.77
C ASN A 132 6.25 2.12 -21.29
N ALA A 133 7.27 1.89 -20.47
CA ALA A 133 8.67 1.99 -20.88
C ALA A 133 9.05 0.96 -21.96
N LEU A 134 8.63 -0.30 -21.78
CA LEU A 134 8.80 -1.38 -22.77
C LEU A 134 8.07 -1.09 -24.09
N ALA A 135 6.84 -0.57 -24.02
CA ALA A 135 6.06 -0.23 -25.22
C ALA A 135 6.65 0.96 -25.99
N SER A 136 7.37 1.86 -25.32
CA SER A 136 7.99 3.04 -25.92
C SER A 136 9.41 2.81 -26.49
N SER A 137 10.02 1.64 -26.25
CA SER A 137 11.42 1.38 -26.58
C SER A 137 11.57 0.20 -27.55
N ASP A 138 11.73 0.50 -28.84
CA ASP A 138 11.90 -0.47 -29.93
C ASP A 138 13.17 -1.34 -29.76
N ALA A 139 14.22 -0.79 -29.15
CA ALA A 139 15.43 -1.53 -28.79
C ALA A 139 15.22 -2.51 -27.62
N ALA A 140 14.30 -2.19 -26.70
CA ALA A 140 13.90 -3.08 -25.61
C ALA A 140 12.99 -4.20 -26.13
N LEU A 141 12.09 -3.91 -27.08
CA LEU A 141 11.27 -4.90 -27.79
C LEU A 141 12.11 -5.89 -28.60
N SER A 142 13.13 -5.42 -29.32
CA SER A 142 14.06 -6.25 -30.10
C SER A 142 14.89 -7.19 -29.21
N ARG A 143 15.41 -6.70 -28.07
CA ARG A 143 16.10 -7.55 -27.08
C ARG A 143 15.15 -8.47 -26.32
N ALA A 144 13.92 -8.06 -26.02
CA ALA A 144 12.91 -8.95 -25.43
C ALA A 144 12.51 -10.08 -26.39
N ALA A 145 12.51 -9.81 -27.70
CA ALA A 145 12.30 -10.81 -28.74
C ALA A 145 13.49 -11.79 -28.85
N ASP A 146 14.74 -11.34 -28.76
CA ASP A 146 15.91 -12.22 -28.67
C ASP A 146 15.96 -13.02 -27.36
N SER A 147 15.46 -12.42 -26.27
CA SER A 147 15.33 -13.04 -24.95
C SER A 147 14.14 -14.01 -24.85
N SER A 148 13.29 -14.11 -25.87
CA SER A 148 12.11 -15.01 -25.86
C SER A 148 12.48 -16.49 -25.71
N SER A 149 13.72 -16.88 -25.98
CA SER A 149 14.26 -18.20 -25.67
C SER A 149 14.58 -18.43 -24.18
N ALA A 150 14.73 -17.34 -23.40
CA ALA A 150 14.91 -17.34 -21.95
C ALA A 150 13.61 -16.99 -21.18
N PHE A 151 12.58 -16.48 -21.88
CA PHE A 151 11.27 -16.09 -21.32
C PHE A 151 10.17 -17.17 -21.47
N ASP A 152 10.50 -18.42 -21.80
CA ASP A 152 9.52 -19.52 -21.74
C ASP A 152 9.17 -19.92 -20.28
N VAL A 153 9.51 -19.06 -19.31
CA VAL A 153 8.82 -19.00 -18.02
C VAL A 153 7.52 -18.22 -18.24
N SER A 154 6.50 -18.94 -18.71
CA SER A 154 5.18 -18.36 -18.95
C SER A 154 4.64 -17.66 -17.70
N SER A 155 3.92 -16.55 -17.87
CA SER A 155 3.18 -15.89 -16.78
C SER A 155 2.22 -16.84 -16.03
N ALA A 156 1.84 -17.96 -16.67
CA ALA A 156 1.10 -19.05 -16.05
C ALA A 156 1.92 -19.83 -15.01
N SER A 157 3.24 -19.95 -15.16
CA SER A 157 4.15 -20.56 -14.19
C SER A 157 4.29 -19.68 -12.94
N ILE A 158 4.39 -18.36 -13.10
CA ILE A 158 4.44 -17.43 -11.96
C ILE A 158 3.10 -17.39 -11.23
N GLN A 159 1.98 -17.41 -11.96
CA GLN A 159 0.65 -17.49 -11.36
C GLN A 159 0.39 -18.83 -10.65
N SER A 160 0.96 -19.94 -11.14
CA SER A 160 0.81 -21.24 -10.47
C SER A 160 1.60 -21.32 -9.15
N ILE A 161 2.78 -20.67 -9.10
CA ILE A 161 3.59 -20.55 -7.88
C ILE A 161 2.89 -19.66 -6.85
N ILE A 162 2.36 -18.50 -7.26
CA ILE A 162 1.61 -17.59 -6.36
C ILE A 162 0.27 -18.23 -5.90
N ALA A 163 -0.36 -19.05 -6.74
CA ALA A 163 -1.62 -19.73 -6.40
C ALA A 163 -1.43 -20.96 -5.50
N ARG A 164 -0.22 -21.55 -5.44
CA ARG A 164 0.14 -22.54 -4.44
C ARG A 164 0.39 -21.80 -3.13
N ASN A 165 -0.57 -21.84 -2.22
CA ASN A 165 -0.42 -21.32 -0.85
C ASN A 165 0.48 -22.21 0.03
N ASP A 166 1.46 -22.89 -0.60
CA ASP A 166 2.43 -23.82 -0.03
C ASP A 166 3.84 -23.21 -0.17
N ILE A 167 4.83 -23.82 0.52
CA ILE A 167 6.23 -23.39 0.42
C ILE A 167 6.71 -23.68 -1.02
N PRO A 168 7.23 -22.68 -1.77
CA PRO A 168 7.69 -22.90 -3.14
C PRO A 168 8.89 -23.85 -3.18
N ASP A 169 8.90 -24.77 -4.16
CA ASP A 169 10.02 -25.67 -4.38
C ASP A 169 11.27 -24.91 -4.87
N VAL A 170 12.46 -25.51 -4.74
CA VAL A 170 13.73 -24.86 -5.14
C VAL A 170 13.71 -24.49 -6.63
N ASP A 171 13.10 -25.31 -7.48
CA ASP A 171 12.95 -25.03 -8.92
C ASP A 171 12.01 -23.83 -9.19
N ASP A 172 10.95 -23.68 -8.39
CA ASP A 172 10.06 -22.52 -8.46
C ASP A 172 10.81 -21.24 -8.08
N LEU A 173 11.70 -21.34 -7.10
CA LEU A 173 12.49 -20.22 -6.60
C LEU A 173 13.61 -19.81 -7.56
N VAL A 174 14.26 -20.78 -8.22
CA VAL A 174 15.22 -20.56 -9.32
C VAL A 174 14.54 -19.92 -10.53
N THR A 175 13.29 -20.33 -10.81
CA THR A 175 12.46 -19.77 -11.88
C THR A 175 12.06 -18.32 -11.60
N LEU A 176 11.74 -17.96 -10.34
CA LEU A 176 11.52 -16.56 -9.97
C LEU A 176 12.81 -15.73 -10.02
N ALA A 177 13.93 -16.27 -9.54
CA ALA A 177 15.22 -15.56 -9.51
C ALA A 177 15.71 -15.19 -10.93
N SER A 178 15.68 -16.15 -11.85
CA SER A 178 16.03 -15.92 -13.26
C SER A 178 15.14 -14.89 -13.96
N SER A 179 13.85 -14.86 -13.63
CA SER A 179 12.92 -13.83 -14.14
C SER A 179 13.23 -12.43 -13.60
N ALA A 180 13.69 -12.34 -12.34
CA ALA A 180 14.10 -11.07 -11.73
C ALA A 180 15.40 -10.53 -12.35
N GLU A 181 16.37 -11.40 -12.65
CA GLU A 181 17.61 -11.03 -13.34
C GLU A 181 17.33 -10.49 -14.76
N ALA A 182 16.40 -11.13 -15.48
CA ALA A 182 15.98 -10.66 -16.80
C ALA A 182 15.32 -9.27 -16.74
N LEU A 183 14.47 -9.02 -15.74
CA LEU A 183 13.82 -7.72 -15.52
C LEU A 183 14.83 -6.62 -15.12
N ALA A 184 15.81 -6.96 -14.29
CA ALA A 184 16.88 -6.04 -13.92
C ALA A 184 17.72 -5.62 -15.15
N SER A 185 18.03 -6.58 -16.03
CA SER A 185 18.78 -6.31 -17.27
C SER A 185 18.04 -5.39 -18.26
N ILE A 186 16.70 -5.46 -18.27
CA ILE A 186 15.83 -4.60 -19.10
C ILE A 186 15.74 -3.20 -18.50
N ALA A 187 15.61 -3.09 -17.18
CA ALA A 187 15.54 -1.82 -16.48
C ALA A 187 16.82 -0.99 -16.63
N GLU A 188 17.98 -1.66 -16.60
CA GLU A 188 19.30 -1.04 -16.81
C GLU A 188 19.42 -0.40 -18.21
N VAL A 189 18.83 -1.03 -19.24
CA VAL A 189 18.83 -0.51 -20.62
C VAL A 189 17.78 0.58 -20.84
N GLY A 190 16.68 0.56 -20.10
CA GLY A 190 15.61 1.56 -20.19
C GLY A 190 15.88 2.89 -19.47
N GLY A 191 17.00 3.03 -18.75
CA GLY A 191 17.29 4.21 -17.94
C GLY A 191 16.35 4.40 -16.75
N VAL A 192 15.52 3.40 -16.45
CA VAL A 192 14.68 3.37 -15.25
C VAL A 192 15.58 2.87 -14.14
N ALA A 193 16.13 3.79 -13.36
CA ALA A 193 16.78 3.45 -12.11
C ALA A 193 15.72 2.77 -11.21
N LEU A 194 15.77 1.45 -11.14
CA LEU A 194 15.17 0.71 -10.03
C LEU A 194 16.06 1.01 -8.82
N ASP A 195 15.94 2.23 -8.29
CA ASP A 195 16.50 2.57 -6.98
C ASP A 195 16.06 1.45 -6.05
N SER A 196 17.07 0.77 -5.52
CA SER A 196 17.04 -0.55 -4.90
C SER A 196 15.62 -1.04 -4.61
N VAL A 197 15.15 -2.00 -5.42
CA VAL A 197 14.07 -2.89 -4.96
C VAL A 197 14.67 -3.67 -3.79
N GLU A 198 14.71 -3.06 -2.61
CA GLU A 198 14.69 -3.76 -1.34
C GLU A 198 13.35 -4.47 -1.35
N PHE A 199 13.34 -5.65 -1.97
CA PHE A 199 12.39 -6.67 -1.61
C PHE A 199 12.68 -6.90 -0.13
N GLN A 200 11.89 -6.27 0.76
CA GLN A 200 11.72 -6.78 2.10
C GLN A 200 11.08 -8.15 1.90
N THR A 201 11.92 -9.13 1.59
CA THR A 201 11.59 -10.53 1.72
C THR A 201 11.12 -10.63 3.15
N SER A 202 9.81 -10.82 3.33
CA SER A 202 9.24 -11.17 4.63
C SER A 202 10.22 -12.15 5.26
N SER A 203 10.53 -11.99 6.56
CA SER A 203 11.49 -12.85 7.26
C SER A 203 11.26 -14.35 7.00
N ASP A 204 10.02 -14.70 6.66
CA ASP A 204 9.58 -16.03 6.26
C ASP A 204 10.22 -16.54 4.94
N VAL A 205 10.41 -15.68 3.94
CA VAL A 205 11.01 -16.04 2.64
C VAL A 205 12.53 -16.21 2.75
N SER A 206 13.21 -15.32 3.50
CA SER A 206 14.65 -15.49 3.78
C SER A 206 14.90 -16.76 4.59
N ASN A 207 14.06 -17.05 5.59
CA ASN A 207 14.16 -18.27 6.38
C ASN A 207 13.85 -19.53 5.56
N ALA A 208 12.88 -19.47 4.64
CA ALA A 208 12.56 -20.58 3.74
C ALA A 208 13.72 -20.91 2.78
N LEU A 209 14.39 -19.89 2.23
CA LEU A 209 15.55 -20.07 1.35
C LEU A 209 16.76 -20.66 2.10
N VAL A 210 17.01 -20.20 3.32
CA VAL A 210 18.04 -20.77 4.20
C VAL A 210 17.71 -22.22 4.55
N LEU A 211 16.46 -22.55 4.84
CA LEU A 211 16.03 -23.93 5.10
C LEU A 211 16.19 -24.84 3.87
N ALA A 212 15.84 -24.34 2.68
CA ALA A 212 15.94 -25.10 1.43
C ALA A 212 17.40 -25.41 1.07
N SER A 213 18.31 -24.43 1.22
CA SER A 213 19.74 -24.66 1.01
C SER A 213 20.34 -25.64 2.03
N ALA A 214 19.88 -25.59 3.29
CA ALA A 214 20.29 -26.54 4.31
C ALA A 214 19.78 -27.97 4.04
N GLN A 215 18.55 -28.13 3.53
CA GLN A 215 18.00 -29.44 3.16
C GLN A 215 18.76 -30.07 1.98
N SER A 216 19.11 -29.27 0.96
CA SER A 216 19.90 -29.75 -0.17
C SER A 216 21.29 -30.27 0.26
N ALA A 217 21.97 -29.54 1.15
CA ALA A 217 23.26 -29.97 1.71
C ALA A 217 23.15 -31.26 2.56
N VAL A 218 22.03 -31.46 3.25
CA VAL A 218 21.76 -32.70 4.02
C VAL A 218 21.53 -33.90 3.09
N VAL A 219 20.84 -33.69 1.97
CA VAL A 219 20.62 -34.74 0.95
C VAL A 219 21.95 -35.14 0.31
N GLU A 220 22.79 -34.16 -0.05
CA GLU A 220 24.10 -34.42 -0.65
C GLU A 220 25.05 -35.14 0.33
N ALA A 221 25.05 -34.74 1.61
CA ALA A 221 25.79 -35.44 2.65
C ALA A 221 25.30 -36.88 2.88
N SER A 222 23.98 -37.11 2.80
CA SER A 222 23.38 -38.44 2.91
C SER A 222 23.82 -39.35 1.76
N ASP A 223 23.87 -38.84 0.53
CA ASP A 223 24.30 -39.61 -0.63
C ASP A 223 25.81 -39.92 -0.58
N TYR A 224 26.62 -38.99 -0.08
CA TYR A 224 28.05 -39.23 0.15
C TYR A 224 28.29 -40.35 1.18
N ILE A 225 27.52 -40.37 2.27
CA ILE A 225 27.61 -41.42 3.30
C ILE A 225 27.18 -42.78 2.72
N ARG A 226 26.11 -42.81 1.90
CA ARG A 226 25.67 -44.05 1.24
C ARG A 226 26.75 -44.60 0.30
N GLN A 227 27.41 -43.74 -0.47
CA GLN A 227 28.47 -44.13 -1.38
C GLN A 227 29.71 -44.63 -0.62
N ALA A 228 30.08 -43.99 0.50
CA ALA A 228 31.17 -44.44 1.36
C ALA A 228 30.89 -45.80 2.03
N ILE A 229 29.65 -46.07 2.45
CA ILE A 229 29.27 -47.37 3.03
C ILE A 229 29.38 -48.49 1.98
N VAL A 230 28.94 -48.22 0.75
CA VAL A 230 29.02 -49.19 -0.37
C VAL A 230 30.48 -49.51 -0.72
N LEU A 231 31.37 -48.51 -0.71
CA LEU A 231 32.80 -48.70 -0.98
C LEU A 231 33.53 -49.46 0.14
N SER A 232 33.05 -49.40 1.40
CA SER A 232 33.67 -50.15 2.52
C SER A 232 33.26 -51.63 2.58
N LYS A 233 32.24 -52.04 1.80
CA LYS A 233 31.72 -53.42 1.75
C LYS A 233 32.18 -54.21 0.52
N SER A 234 33.00 -53.62 -0.34
CA SER A 234 33.69 -54.28 -1.46
C SER A 234 35.15 -54.58 -1.11
#